data_AF-A0A496Q6E5-F1
#
_entry.id   AF-A0A496Q6E5-F1
#
_cell.length_a   1.000
_cell.length_b   1.000
_cell.length_c   1.000
_cell.angle_alpha   90.00
_cell.angle_beta   90.00
_cell.angle_gamma   90.00
#
_symmetry.space_group_name_H-M   'P 1'
#
loop_
_entity.id
_entity.type
_entity.pdbx_description
1 polymer ?
#
loop_
_entity_poly.entity_id
_entity_poly.type
_entity_poly.pdbx_seq_one_letter_code
_entity_poly.pdbx_strand_id
1 'polypeptide(L)'
;GGTDVATTADKLYYGSALNKAKSTLTSNDLPSILAQQSLIVSGVTYKYDQYITLGNSAITFGTSGGDLSDPAVYVDMGTSTSSPVYNLTVVFNRQLNLSSSNVRGRTITLFGNDYTIGSNSVSSATASSKGLGRYGAGATQTLSEGTPVTVTVGGTEYTVEATFITSQSAVLLKVNGEVGGVALSAGDSDVIGGLSVYVKDVLYSSKESVTSQAVVNLGTQKIKLQHGQAVKVGEAETSIDNTLVNIVGDAGGISTLTISVAAQDSSGDYIASGESYTDPVFGTFKVAFNGLTPALDSADRDVITIDNSGNTGATVKFTDYRGNEKTVTFAYTGTTSSTWGPTLNSSSTRAYHVVEGEAVNENDYVLLTPQQESEFSHIFELADVSSVGTSSASIQLKDIFTDSTTTVYLTDSGYGSKTFYIDGQTYYVKNTTSSTNSPMAFYWGSGANAG
;
A
#
# COMPACT_ATOMS: atom_id res chain seq x y z
N GLY A 1 16.60 -1.19 9.62
CA GLY A 1 16.72 -1.00 8.16
C GLY A 1 15.35 -1.11 7.53
N GLY A 2 15.13 -0.50 6.37
CA GLY A 2 13.87 -0.59 5.61
C GLY A 2 14.16 -0.97 4.16
N THR A 3 13.13 -1.43 3.45
CA THR A 3 13.20 -1.75 2.02
C THR A 3 12.25 -0.83 1.26
N ASP A 4 12.73 -0.26 0.15
CA ASP A 4 11.88 0.45 -0.81
C ASP A 4 11.08 -0.56 -1.63
N VAL A 5 9.80 -0.26 -1.81
CA VAL A 5 8.86 -1.05 -2.61
C VAL A 5 8.92 -0.67 -4.09
N ALA A 6 9.38 0.55 -4.40
CA ALA A 6 9.77 0.90 -5.76
C ALA A 6 11.09 0.23 -6.13
N THR A 7 11.30 -0.03 -7.41
CA THR A 7 12.55 -0.58 -7.94
C THR A 7 13.22 0.43 -8.86
N THR A 8 14.38 0.07 -9.41
CA THR A 8 15.03 0.87 -10.46
C THR A 8 14.26 0.81 -11.78
N ALA A 9 13.65 -0.34 -12.09
CA ALA A 9 12.88 -0.56 -13.32
C ALA A 9 11.43 -0.08 -13.21
N ASP A 10 10.81 -0.24 -12.04
CA ASP A 10 9.41 0.06 -11.79
C ASP A 10 9.26 1.07 -10.65
N LYS A 11 8.87 2.29 -11.02
CA LYS A 11 8.56 3.37 -10.07
C LYS A 11 7.08 3.35 -9.70
N LEU A 12 6.79 3.88 -8.52
CA LEU A 12 5.43 4.16 -8.07
C LEU A 12 5.12 5.64 -8.35
N TYR A 13 4.05 5.87 -9.11
CA TYR A 13 3.53 7.19 -9.43
C TYR A 13 2.20 7.43 -8.72
N TYR A 14 1.66 8.65 -8.83
CA TYR A 14 0.29 8.92 -8.44
C TYR A 14 -0.68 7.88 -9.05
N GLY A 15 -1.64 7.40 -8.26
CA GLY A 15 -2.57 6.34 -8.62
C GLY A 15 -1.98 4.92 -8.64
N SER A 16 -0.67 4.74 -8.44
CA SER A 16 -0.07 3.41 -8.39
C SER A 16 -0.42 2.69 -7.08
N ALA A 17 -0.76 1.41 -7.20
CA ALA A 17 -0.88 0.51 -6.07
C ALA A 17 0.50 0.18 -5.46
N LEU A 18 0.57 -0.03 -4.14
CA LEU A 18 1.81 -0.36 -3.42
C LEU A 18 2.47 -1.64 -3.97
N ASN A 19 1.68 -2.60 -4.41
CA ASN A 19 2.17 -3.87 -4.95
C ASN A 19 2.59 -3.83 -6.43
N LYS A 20 2.53 -2.67 -7.10
CA LYS A 20 2.83 -2.54 -8.54
C LYS A 20 4.27 -2.92 -8.88
N ALA A 21 5.24 -2.38 -8.14
CA ALA A 21 6.67 -2.59 -8.41
C ALA A 21 7.25 -3.79 -7.64
N LYS A 22 6.74 -4.06 -6.43
CA LYS A 22 7.10 -5.21 -5.61
C LYS A 22 5.87 -5.69 -4.85
N SER A 23 5.44 -6.92 -5.09
CA SER A 23 4.26 -7.48 -4.42
C SER A 23 4.59 -8.24 -3.13
N THR A 24 5.83 -8.71 -2.97
CA THR A 24 6.22 -9.58 -1.84
C THR A 24 7.59 -9.18 -1.28
N LEU A 25 7.67 -9.09 0.04
CA LEU A 25 8.88 -8.85 0.82
C LEU A 25 9.28 -10.15 1.54
N THR A 26 10.57 -10.47 1.50
CA THR A 26 11.14 -11.72 2.02
C THR A 26 12.29 -11.45 2.99
N SER A 27 13.01 -12.49 3.43
CA SER A 27 14.24 -12.35 4.21
C SER A 27 15.33 -11.54 3.50
N ASN A 28 15.31 -11.42 2.18
CA ASN A 28 16.26 -10.59 1.45
C ASN A 28 15.98 -9.08 1.66
N ASP A 29 14.71 -8.74 1.90
CA ASP A 29 14.26 -7.35 2.11
C ASP A 29 14.31 -6.95 3.59
N LEU A 30 13.91 -7.86 4.49
CA LEU A 30 13.86 -7.62 5.94
C LEU A 30 14.46 -8.82 6.71
N PRO A 31 15.79 -9.00 6.70
CA PRO A 31 16.44 -10.23 7.20
C PRO A 31 16.24 -10.50 8.69
N SER A 32 16.10 -9.47 9.53
CA SER A 32 15.90 -9.65 10.97
C SER A 32 14.46 -10.04 11.34
N ILE A 33 13.49 -9.79 10.45
CA ILE A 33 12.05 -9.96 10.73
C ILE A 33 11.49 -11.16 9.98
N LEU A 34 11.93 -11.36 8.73
CA LEU A 34 11.42 -12.35 7.79
C LEU A 34 12.38 -13.52 7.55
N ALA A 35 13.43 -13.67 8.37
CA ALA A 35 14.28 -14.85 8.31
C ALA A 35 13.47 -16.14 8.46
N GLN A 36 13.89 -17.18 7.72
CA GLN A 36 13.42 -18.54 7.94
C GLN A 36 13.72 -18.94 9.39
N GLN A 37 12.74 -19.56 10.03
CA GLN A 37 12.82 -20.00 11.40
C GLN A 37 12.67 -21.52 11.50
N SER A 38 12.96 -22.05 12.68
CA SER A 38 12.72 -23.46 12.95
C SER A 38 12.36 -23.73 14.41
N LEU A 39 11.62 -24.82 14.64
CA LEU A 39 11.40 -25.38 15.96
C LEU A 39 11.72 -26.88 15.97
N ILE A 40 12.23 -27.37 17.10
CA ILE A 40 12.54 -28.79 17.29
C ILE A 40 11.49 -29.41 18.23
N VAL A 41 10.79 -30.42 17.73
CA VAL A 41 9.72 -31.14 18.44
C VAL A 41 10.07 -32.62 18.41
N SER A 42 10.38 -33.19 19.58
CA SER A 42 10.73 -34.61 19.73
C SER A 42 11.82 -35.08 18.75
N GLY A 43 12.87 -34.28 18.56
CA GLY A 43 13.99 -34.58 17.65
C GLY A 43 13.71 -34.29 16.17
N VAL A 44 12.51 -33.84 15.81
CA VAL A 44 12.15 -33.44 14.44
C VAL A 44 12.22 -31.92 14.30
N THR A 45 12.94 -31.44 13.29
CA THR A 45 12.98 -30.02 12.94
C THR A 45 11.82 -29.66 12.00
N TYR A 46 11.02 -28.67 12.41
CA TYR A 46 10.00 -28.04 11.59
C TYR A 46 10.54 -26.67 11.19
N LYS A 47 10.69 -26.42 9.88
CA LYS A 47 11.13 -25.13 9.37
C LYS A 47 9.93 -24.36 8.84
N TYR A 48 9.98 -23.05 8.91
CA TYR A 48 8.94 -22.21 8.33
C TYR A 48 9.52 -20.90 7.80
N ASP A 49 8.97 -20.49 6.67
CA ASP A 49 9.29 -19.24 6.01
C ASP A 49 8.25 -18.19 6.37
N GLN A 50 8.69 -16.93 6.37
CA GLN A 50 7.84 -15.78 6.66
C GLN A 50 8.03 -14.74 5.57
N TYR A 51 6.93 -14.14 5.12
CA TYR A 51 6.97 -13.09 4.12
C TYR A 51 5.76 -12.17 4.26
N ILE A 52 5.88 -10.99 3.67
CA ILE A 52 4.81 -9.98 3.63
C ILE A 52 4.38 -9.82 2.18
N THR A 53 3.10 -9.94 1.90
CA THR A 53 2.54 -9.61 0.57
C THR A 53 1.82 -8.28 0.66
N LEU A 54 2.19 -7.32 -0.19
CA LEU A 54 1.57 -5.99 -0.21
C LEU A 54 0.20 -6.04 -0.89
N GLY A 55 -0.72 -5.26 -0.36
CA GLY A 55 -2.03 -5.00 -0.92
C GLY A 55 -2.02 -4.03 -2.09
N ASN A 56 -3.22 -3.69 -2.55
CA ASN A 56 -3.44 -2.77 -3.66
C ASN A 56 -3.75 -1.33 -3.22
N SER A 57 -3.54 -0.99 -1.93
CA SER A 57 -3.56 0.38 -1.42
C SER A 57 -2.81 1.31 -2.38
N ALA A 58 -3.35 2.49 -2.66
CA ALA A 58 -2.86 3.34 -3.74
C ALA A 58 -2.42 4.71 -3.23
N ILE A 59 -1.47 5.31 -3.95
CA ILE A 59 -1.08 6.71 -3.74
C ILE A 59 -2.18 7.59 -4.36
N THR A 60 -2.84 8.42 -3.56
CA THR A 60 -3.97 9.26 -3.98
C THR A 60 -3.80 10.70 -3.48
N PHE A 61 -4.73 11.59 -3.88
CA PHE A 61 -4.77 12.99 -3.50
C PHE A 61 -6.18 13.37 -3.08
N GLY A 62 -6.31 14.02 -1.93
CA GLY A 62 -7.60 14.41 -1.38
C GLY A 62 -7.53 14.64 0.12
N THR A 63 -8.70 14.67 0.77
CA THR A 63 -8.82 14.98 2.20
C THR A 63 -8.93 13.74 3.10
N SER A 64 -8.75 12.52 2.56
CA SER A 64 -8.99 11.25 3.25
C SER A 64 -10.34 11.24 3.99
N GLY A 65 -11.46 11.35 3.26
CA GLY A 65 -12.79 11.37 3.88
C GLY A 65 -13.10 12.60 4.76
N GLY A 66 -12.18 13.57 4.87
CA GLY A 66 -12.32 14.76 5.72
C GLY A 66 -11.33 14.82 6.89
N ASP A 67 -10.48 13.81 7.06
CA ASP A 67 -9.47 13.78 8.14
C ASP A 67 -8.35 14.80 7.94
N LEU A 68 -8.02 15.11 6.68
CA LEU A 68 -7.08 16.16 6.33
C LEU A 68 -7.84 17.47 6.09
N SER A 69 -7.39 18.56 6.73
CA SER A 69 -7.98 19.89 6.57
C SER A 69 -7.84 20.43 5.15
N ASP A 70 -6.71 20.11 4.50
CA ASP A 70 -6.41 20.47 3.12
C ASP A 70 -6.09 19.21 2.31
N PRO A 71 -6.43 19.16 1.01
CA PRO A 71 -6.05 18.05 0.16
C PRO A 71 -4.53 17.84 0.12
N ALA A 72 -4.09 16.62 0.37
CA ALA A 72 -2.68 16.23 0.30
C ALA A 72 -2.51 14.91 -0.45
N VAL A 73 -1.27 14.58 -0.83
CA VAL A 73 -0.93 13.24 -1.34
C VAL A 73 -0.70 12.30 -0.17
N TYR A 74 -1.34 11.13 -0.20
CA TYR A 74 -1.24 10.11 0.84
C TYR A 74 -1.39 8.71 0.23
N VAL A 75 -1.06 7.68 1.01
CA VAL A 75 -1.42 6.30 0.70
C VAL A 75 -2.76 6.00 1.35
N ASP A 76 -3.78 5.68 0.54
CA ASP A 76 -5.08 5.21 1.02
C ASP A 76 -4.97 3.73 1.39
N MET A 77 -5.04 3.45 2.69
CA MET A 77 -4.94 2.10 3.24
C MET A 77 -6.28 1.37 3.22
N GLY A 78 -7.39 2.10 3.34
CA GLY A 78 -8.71 1.55 3.60
C GLY A 78 -8.80 0.73 4.89
N THR A 79 -10.02 0.29 5.21
CA THR A 79 -10.34 -0.43 6.45
C THR A 79 -10.78 -1.89 6.24
N SER A 80 -10.80 -2.37 4.99
CA SER A 80 -11.30 -3.72 4.69
C SER A 80 -10.20 -4.77 4.63
N THR A 81 -10.37 -5.87 5.36
CA THR A 81 -9.50 -7.05 5.26
C THR A 81 -9.64 -7.83 3.95
N SER A 82 -10.64 -7.52 3.12
CA SER A 82 -10.73 -8.05 1.75
C SER A 82 -9.74 -7.37 0.79
N SER A 83 -9.31 -6.15 1.13
CA SER A 83 -8.34 -5.34 0.40
C SER A 83 -7.31 -4.81 1.41
N PRO A 84 -6.58 -5.71 2.09
CA PRO A 84 -5.69 -5.32 3.18
C PRO A 84 -4.52 -4.50 2.64
N VAL A 85 -3.90 -3.67 3.50
CA VAL A 85 -2.65 -2.97 3.18
C VAL A 85 -1.54 -3.99 2.94
N TYR A 86 -1.52 -5.07 3.74
CA TYR A 86 -0.63 -6.20 3.55
C TYR A 86 -1.15 -7.48 4.21
N ASN A 87 -0.57 -8.60 3.80
CA ASN A 87 -0.74 -9.92 4.40
C ASN A 87 0.59 -10.40 4.99
N LEU A 88 0.58 -10.71 6.28
CA LEU A 88 1.66 -11.41 6.98
C LEU A 88 1.48 -12.91 6.80
N THR A 89 2.42 -13.61 6.17
CA THR A 89 2.28 -15.05 5.90
C THR A 89 3.42 -15.87 6.46
N VAL A 90 3.07 -17.00 7.07
CA VAL A 90 3.96 -18.02 7.59
C VAL A 90 3.64 -19.35 6.90
N VAL A 91 4.63 -20.00 6.31
CA VAL A 91 4.47 -21.29 5.63
C VAL A 91 5.38 -22.32 6.28
N PHE A 92 4.78 -23.37 6.84
CA PHE A 92 5.51 -24.49 7.41
C PHE A 92 5.87 -25.50 6.33
N ASN A 93 7.14 -25.90 6.27
CA ASN A 93 7.62 -26.92 5.33
C ASN A 93 7.05 -28.31 5.63
N ARG A 94 6.53 -28.50 6.84
CA ARG A 94 5.86 -29.68 7.35
C ARG A 94 4.75 -29.22 8.29
N GLN A 95 3.56 -29.80 8.18
CA GLN A 95 2.44 -29.47 9.05
C GLN A 95 2.83 -29.55 10.53
N LEU A 96 2.56 -28.48 11.28
CA LEU A 96 2.81 -28.42 12.71
C LEU A 96 1.53 -28.75 13.50
N ASN A 97 1.55 -29.85 14.26
CA ASN A 97 0.41 -30.23 15.10
C ASN A 97 0.37 -29.42 16.40
N LEU A 98 -0.44 -28.37 16.43
CA LEU A 98 -0.60 -27.48 17.58
C LEU A 98 -1.25 -28.15 18.80
N SER A 99 -2.02 -29.22 18.56
CA SER A 99 -2.68 -30.00 19.62
C SER A 99 -1.71 -30.95 20.34
N SER A 100 -0.50 -31.15 19.81
CA SER A 100 0.51 -32.04 20.40
C SER A 100 1.09 -31.45 21.68
N SER A 101 1.15 -32.25 22.75
CA SER A 101 1.83 -31.89 24.01
C SER A 101 3.33 -31.61 23.82
N ASN A 102 3.94 -32.16 22.77
CA ASN A 102 5.35 -31.89 22.45
C ASN A 102 5.56 -30.52 21.79
N VAL A 103 4.50 -29.92 21.24
CA VAL A 103 4.52 -28.60 20.59
C VAL A 103 4.13 -27.50 21.58
N ARG A 104 3.14 -27.76 22.42
CA ARG A 104 2.73 -26.85 23.50
C ARG A 104 3.91 -26.58 24.45
N GLY A 105 4.04 -25.33 24.90
CA GLY A 105 5.15 -24.85 25.73
C GLY A 105 6.46 -24.57 24.96
N ARG A 106 6.52 -24.81 23.64
CA ARG A 106 7.69 -24.47 22.82
C ARG A 106 7.63 -23.03 22.32
N THR A 107 8.79 -22.46 22.06
CA THR A 107 8.93 -21.13 21.48
C THR A 107 8.79 -21.19 19.95
N ILE A 108 8.08 -20.23 19.39
CA ILE A 108 7.96 -19.95 17.96
C ILE A 108 8.21 -18.45 17.74
N THR A 109 9.03 -18.11 16.74
CA THR A 109 9.40 -16.73 16.41
C THR A 109 8.58 -16.28 15.22
N LEU A 110 7.75 -15.24 15.39
CA LEU A 110 6.84 -14.74 14.38
C LEU A 110 7.08 -13.25 14.15
N PHE A 111 7.47 -12.89 12.93
CA PHE A 111 7.76 -11.52 12.49
C PHE A 111 8.66 -10.76 13.46
N GLY A 112 9.75 -11.38 13.92
CA GLY A 112 10.74 -10.78 14.82
C GLY A 112 10.46 -10.92 16.32
N ASN A 113 9.28 -11.43 16.71
CA ASN A 113 8.91 -11.61 18.12
C ASN A 113 8.83 -13.09 18.50
N ASP A 114 9.32 -13.43 19.70
CA ASP A 114 9.23 -14.77 20.27
C ASP A 114 7.92 -14.98 21.04
N TYR A 115 7.29 -16.14 20.84
CA TYR A 115 6.04 -16.53 21.48
C TYR A 115 6.13 -17.97 21.99
N THR A 116 5.54 -18.24 23.14
CA THR A 116 5.31 -19.60 23.62
C THR A 116 3.97 -20.12 23.09
N ILE A 117 3.95 -21.32 22.51
CA ILE A 117 2.73 -21.98 22.04
C ILE A 117 1.92 -22.45 23.25
N GLY A 118 0.75 -21.85 23.46
CA GLY A 118 -0.13 -22.13 24.59
C GLY A 118 -0.91 -23.43 24.46
N SER A 119 -1.41 -23.92 25.60
CA SER A 119 -2.24 -25.13 25.74
C SER A 119 -3.56 -25.05 24.96
N ASN A 120 -4.09 -23.85 24.75
CA ASN A 120 -5.27 -23.53 23.96
C ASN A 120 -5.03 -23.52 22.44
N SER A 121 -3.80 -23.84 21.97
CA SER A 121 -3.53 -24.02 20.55
C SER A 121 -4.07 -25.35 20.04
N VAL A 122 -4.74 -25.32 18.88
CA VAL A 122 -5.51 -26.44 18.33
C VAL A 122 -5.33 -26.53 16.81
N SER A 123 -4.94 -27.72 16.37
CA SER A 123 -5.09 -28.19 14.98
C SER A 123 -6.38 -29.01 14.88
N SER A 124 -7.23 -28.69 13.91
CA SER A 124 -8.54 -29.33 13.72
C SER A 124 -8.90 -29.34 12.23
N ALA A 125 -9.67 -30.31 11.76
CA ALA A 125 -10.26 -30.27 10.41
C ALA A 125 -11.34 -29.17 10.31
N THR A 126 -12.02 -28.86 11.43
CA THR A 126 -13.05 -27.82 11.50
C THR A 126 -12.42 -26.44 11.54
N ALA A 127 -12.74 -25.63 10.53
CA ALA A 127 -12.21 -24.28 10.33
C ALA A 127 -12.27 -23.40 11.60
N SER A 128 -13.45 -23.28 12.22
CA SER A 128 -13.68 -22.42 13.40
C SER A 128 -12.92 -22.86 14.66
N SER A 129 -12.39 -24.08 14.69
CA SER A 129 -11.64 -24.63 15.82
C SER A 129 -10.13 -24.52 15.67
N LYS A 130 -9.62 -24.14 14.48
CA LYS A 130 -8.18 -23.93 14.27
C LYS A 130 -7.76 -22.65 14.98
N GLY A 131 -6.74 -22.76 15.83
CA GLY A 131 -6.24 -21.59 16.53
C GLY A 131 -4.85 -21.79 17.09
N LEU A 132 -4.08 -20.71 17.10
CA LEU A 132 -2.79 -20.61 17.77
C LEU A 132 -2.97 -19.61 18.92
N GLY A 133 -3.13 -20.12 20.13
CA GLY A 133 -3.10 -19.31 21.34
C GLY A 133 -1.66 -19.17 21.81
N ARG A 134 -1.15 -17.95 21.87
CA ARG A 134 0.25 -17.67 22.17
C ARG A 134 0.37 -16.81 23.41
N TYR A 135 1.44 -17.06 24.15
CA TYR A 135 1.88 -16.24 25.26
C TYR A 135 3.20 -15.56 24.85
N GLY A 136 3.25 -14.24 24.95
CA GLY A 136 4.33 -13.40 24.43
C GLY A 136 5.71 -13.64 25.02
N ALA A 137 6.67 -12.87 24.52
CA ALA A 137 8.00 -12.75 25.08
C ALA A 137 7.89 -12.16 26.49
N GLY A 138 8.42 -12.88 27.47
CA GLY A 138 8.53 -12.43 28.85
C GLY A 138 9.74 -13.09 29.50
N ALA A 139 10.07 -12.65 30.72
CA ALA A 139 11.18 -13.23 31.46
C ALA A 139 10.80 -14.64 31.90
N THR A 140 11.43 -15.66 31.30
CA THR A 140 11.30 -17.02 31.80
C THR A 140 12.07 -17.15 33.10
N GLN A 141 11.40 -17.59 34.16
CA GLN A 141 12.00 -17.80 35.46
C GLN A 141 11.64 -19.16 36.04
N THR A 142 12.59 -19.74 36.75
CA THR A 142 12.35 -20.93 37.57
C THR A 142 12.19 -20.44 39.02
N LEU A 143 10.99 -20.60 39.56
CA LEU A 143 10.66 -20.21 40.92
C LEU A 143 10.72 -21.45 41.80
N SER A 144 11.59 -21.43 42.82
CA SER A 144 11.58 -22.43 43.89
C SER A 144 10.48 -22.10 44.89
N GLU A 145 9.76 -23.13 45.33
CA GLU A 145 8.68 -22.98 46.31
C GLU A 145 9.15 -22.23 47.58
N GLY A 146 8.38 -21.23 48.02
CA GLY A 146 8.65 -20.40 49.19
C GLY A 146 9.83 -19.42 49.05
N THR A 147 10.43 -19.30 47.86
CA THR A 147 11.56 -18.39 47.62
C THR A 147 11.18 -17.28 46.63
N PRO A 148 11.00 -16.03 47.09
CA PRO A 148 10.70 -14.91 46.20
C PRO A 148 11.91 -14.56 45.32
N VAL A 149 11.65 -14.16 44.08
CA VAL A 149 12.63 -13.72 43.09
C VAL A 149 12.21 -12.37 42.54
N THR A 150 13.14 -11.41 42.51
CA THR A 150 12.90 -10.12 41.84
C THR A 150 13.20 -10.22 40.36
N VAL A 151 12.29 -9.72 39.53
CA VAL A 151 12.41 -9.71 38.07
C VAL A 151 12.09 -8.32 37.55
N THR A 152 12.74 -7.91 36.47
CA THR A 152 12.40 -6.67 35.78
C THR A 152 11.66 -7.00 34.49
N VAL A 153 10.44 -6.48 34.36
CA VAL A 153 9.59 -6.64 33.17
C VAL A 153 9.18 -5.26 32.69
N GLY A 154 9.49 -4.92 31.44
CA GLY A 154 9.15 -3.60 30.87
C GLY A 154 9.78 -2.41 31.62
N GLY A 155 10.91 -2.62 32.30
CA GLY A 155 11.56 -1.59 33.12
C GLY A 155 11.00 -1.42 34.53
N THR A 156 9.97 -2.20 34.90
CA THR A 156 9.40 -2.23 36.26
C THR A 156 9.87 -3.48 37.01
N GLU A 157 10.26 -3.33 38.27
CA GLU A 157 10.62 -4.47 39.14
C GLU A 157 9.38 -5.10 39.78
N TYR A 158 9.35 -6.42 39.78
CA TYR A 158 8.32 -7.26 40.40
C TYR A 158 9.00 -8.30 41.29
N THR A 159 8.44 -8.54 42.48
CA THR A 159 8.81 -9.66 43.34
C THR A 159 7.82 -10.79 43.13
N VAL A 160 8.28 -11.92 42.58
CA VAL A 160 7.44 -13.07 42.24
C VAL A 160 7.83 -14.28 43.07
N GLU A 161 6.84 -14.99 43.61
CA GLU A 161 7.05 -16.14 44.50
C GLU A 161 6.10 -17.29 44.12
N ALA A 162 6.61 -18.51 44.03
CA ALA A 162 5.80 -19.71 44.05
C ALA A 162 5.47 -20.05 45.51
N THR A 163 4.35 -19.55 46.01
CA THR A 163 3.97 -19.68 47.43
C THR A 163 3.68 -21.11 47.85
N PHE A 164 3.05 -21.89 46.96
CA PHE A 164 2.65 -23.25 47.25
C PHE A 164 2.53 -24.08 45.98
N ILE A 165 3.04 -25.31 45.99
CA ILE A 165 2.91 -26.29 44.90
C ILE A 165 2.17 -27.51 45.44
N THR A 166 0.86 -27.55 45.18
CA THR A 166 -0.12 -28.35 45.93
C THR A 166 -0.01 -29.86 45.68
N SER A 167 0.17 -30.28 44.43
CA SER A 167 0.51 -31.66 44.01
C SER A 167 0.62 -31.75 42.48
N GLN A 168 1.70 -32.37 42.00
CA GLN A 168 2.04 -32.79 40.61
C GLN A 168 1.86 -31.83 39.42
N SER A 169 1.02 -30.79 39.47
CA SER A 169 0.76 -29.97 38.27
C SER A 169 0.31 -28.54 38.51
N ALA A 170 0.12 -28.08 39.75
CA ALA A 170 -0.40 -26.74 40.04
C ALA A 170 0.47 -25.93 41.01
N VAL A 171 0.61 -24.63 40.73
CA VAL A 171 1.37 -23.65 41.52
C VAL A 171 0.49 -22.45 41.87
N LEU A 172 0.55 -21.99 43.13
CA LEU A 172 -0.03 -20.73 43.56
C LEU A 172 1.06 -19.65 43.55
N LEU A 173 0.87 -18.62 42.74
CA LEU A 173 1.83 -17.54 42.55
C LEU A 173 1.45 -16.31 43.39
N LYS A 174 2.46 -15.57 43.85
CA LYS A 174 2.32 -14.25 44.47
C LYS A 174 3.20 -13.25 43.74
N VAL A 175 2.67 -12.07 43.44
CA VAL A 175 3.40 -10.97 42.78
C VAL A 175 3.24 -9.70 43.61
N ASN A 176 4.36 -9.06 43.99
CA ASN A 176 4.38 -7.82 44.79
C ASN A 176 3.53 -7.88 46.08
N GLY A 177 3.41 -9.08 46.68
CA GLY A 177 2.61 -9.30 47.88
C GLY A 177 1.16 -9.73 47.62
N GLU A 178 0.65 -9.59 46.39
CA GLU A 178 -0.68 -10.07 46.00
C GLU A 178 -0.64 -11.54 45.60
N VAL A 179 -1.45 -12.36 46.25
CA VAL A 179 -1.57 -13.80 45.95
C VAL A 179 -2.62 -13.99 44.85
N GLY A 180 -2.30 -14.81 43.85
CA GLY A 180 -3.25 -15.19 42.81
C GLY A 180 -4.51 -15.84 43.40
N GLY A 181 -5.66 -15.61 42.77
CA GLY A 181 -6.95 -16.08 43.31
C GLY A 181 -7.12 -17.60 43.26
N VAL A 182 -6.39 -18.28 42.37
CA VAL A 182 -6.44 -19.75 42.17
C VAL A 182 -5.04 -20.31 41.87
N ALA A 183 -4.84 -21.60 42.13
CA ALA A 183 -3.62 -22.30 41.70
C ALA A 183 -3.66 -22.54 40.18
N LEU A 184 -2.56 -22.26 39.50
CA LEU A 184 -2.40 -22.36 38.05
C LEU A 184 -1.67 -23.64 37.67
N SER A 185 -2.18 -24.35 36.67
CA SER A 185 -1.54 -25.54 36.11
C SER A 185 -0.58 -25.20 34.97
N ALA A 186 0.28 -26.14 34.58
CA ALA A 186 1.10 -25.98 33.37
C ALA A 186 0.20 -25.71 32.14
N GLY A 187 0.42 -24.56 31.50
CA GLY A 187 -0.40 -24.06 30.40
C GLY A 187 -1.43 -22.99 30.78
N ASP A 188 -1.61 -22.70 32.07
CA ASP A 188 -2.50 -21.64 32.56
C ASP A 188 -1.78 -20.29 32.65
N SER A 189 -2.55 -19.21 32.60
CA SER A 189 -2.09 -17.83 32.74
C SER A 189 -3.02 -17.00 33.62
N ASP A 190 -2.50 -15.96 34.25
CA ASP A 190 -3.28 -15.01 35.04
C ASP A 190 -2.60 -13.62 35.10
N VAL A 191 -3.30 -12.61 35.61
CA VAL A 191 -2.70 -11.32 36.00
C VAL A 191 -2.72 -11.20 37.52
N ILE A 192 -1.54 -11.13 38.12
CA ILE A 192 -1.37 -11.07 39.58
C ILE A 192 -0.53 -9.83 39.89
N GLY A 193 -0.99 -8.94 40.79
CA GLY A 193 -0.22 -7.74 41.14
C GLY A 193 0.10 -6.83 39.94
N GLY A 194 -0.75 -6.83 38.91
CA GLY A 194 -0.54 -6.10 37.65
C GLY A 194 0.47 -6.74 36.68
N LEU A 195 0.99 -7.93 36.96
CA LEU A 195 1.90 -8.68 36.09
C LEU A 195 1.18 -9.87 35.44
N SER A 196 1.23 -9.95 34.10
CA SER A 196 0.80 -11.17 33.40
C SER A 196 1.81 -12.28 33.64
N VAL A 197 1.31 -13.44 34.08
CA VAL A 197 2.10 -14.64 34.37
C VAL A 197 1.56 -15.83 33.58
N TYR A 198 2.45 -16.64 33.03
CA TYR A 198 2.12 -17.90 32.36
C TYR A 198 2.92 -19.04 32.98
N VAL A 199 2.27 -20.12 33.40
CA VAL A 199 2.94 -21.30 33.95
C VAL A 199 3.33 -22.21 32.80
N LYS A 200 4.63 -22.29 32.52
CA LYS A 200 5.19 -23.16 31.47
C LYS A 200 5.23 -24.61 31.92
N ASP A 201 5.65 -24.84 33.16
CA ASP A 201 5.81 -26.19 33.71
C ASP A 201 5.74 -26.15 35.25
N VAL A 202 5.34 -27.27 35.86
CA VAL A 202 5.32 -27.45 37.31
C VAL A 202 6.13 -28.70 37.65
N LEU A 203 7.28 -28.46 38.28
CA LEU A 203 8.26 -29.49 38.67
C LEU A 203 8.04 -29.85 40.14
N TYR A 204 7.02 -30.66 40.39
CA TYR A 204 6.72 -31.16 41.72
C TYR A 204 7.69 -32.26 42.15
N SER A 205 8.15 -32.22 43.41
CA SER A 205 8.90 -33.31 44.03
C SER A 205 8.25 -33.74 45.34
N SER A 206 8.02 -35.05 45.49
CA SER A 206 7.53 -35.65 46.75
C SER A 206 8.65 -36.00 47.74
N LYS A 207 9.92 -35.72 47.41
CA LYS A 207 11.07 -35.98 48.28
C LYS A 207 11.34 -34.76 49.17
N GLU A 208 11.36 -34.95 50.49
CA GLU A 208 11.58 -33.86 51.47
C GLU A 208 12.88 -33.07 51.25
N SER A 209 13.89 -33.65 50.61
CA SER A 209 15.17 -32.99 50.33
C SER A 209 15.20 -32.17 49.03
N VAL A 210 14.11 -32.12 48.27
CA VAL A 210 14.04 -31.44 46.97
C VAL A 210 12.83 -30.50 46.96
N THR A 211 13.09 -29.20 46.92
CA THR A 211 12.07 -28.17 46.81
C THR A 211 11.39 -28.24 45.45
N SER A 212 10.05 -28.19 45.43
CA SER A 212 9.30 -28.09 44.18
C SER A 212 9.61 -26.78 43.46
N GLN A 213 9.50 -26.78 42.14
CA GLN A 213 9.75 -25.61 41.31
C GLN A 213 8.62 -25.40 40.31
N ALA A 214 8.44 -24.15 39.87
CA ALA A 214 7.60 -23.82 38.74
C ALA A 214 8.40 -23.02 37.71
N VAL A 215 8.25 -23.35 36.44
CA VAL A 215 8.82 -22.55 35.34
C VAL A 215 7.72 -21.63 34.85
N VAL A 216 7.91 -20.33 34.99
CA VAL A 216 6.93 -19.31 34.61
C VAL A 216 7.51 -18.37 33.57
N ASN A 217 6.64 -17.75 32.79
CA ASN A 217 6.96 -16.66 31.88
C ASN A 217 6.24 -15.39 32.35
N LEU A 218 6.99 -14.30 32.55
CA LEU A 218 6.53 -13.10 33.25
C LEU A 218 6.52 -11.91 32.30
N GLY A 219 5.40 -11.18 32.24
CA GLY A 219 5.24 -10.02 31.36
C GLY A 219 4.76 -10.33 29.95
N THR A 220 4.14 -11.49 29.74
CA THR A 220 3.80 -11.96 28.41
C THR A 220 2.66 -11.14 27.79
N GLN A 221 2.85 -10.61 26.57
CA GLN A 221 1.73 -10.14 25.76
C GLN A 221 1.03 -11.33 25.10
N LYS A 222 -0.14 -11.72 25.63
CA LYS A 222 -0.96 -12.76 25.03
C LYS A 222 -1.42 -12.30 23.64
N ILE A 223 -1.28 -13.17 22.65
CA ILE A 223 -1.85 -12.96 21.32
C ILE A 223 -2.52 -14.24 20.84
N LYS A 224 -3.76 -14.11 20.38
CA LYS A 224 -4.59 -15.22 19.94
C LYS A 224 -4.92 -15.06 18.47
N LEU A 225 -4.56 -16.10 17.71
CA LEU A 225 -4.83 -16.19 16.29
C LEU A 225 -5.83 -17.31 16.05
N GLN A 226 -7.08 -16.97 15.75
CA GLN A 226 -8.13 -17.94 15.48
C GLN A 226 -8.60 -17.79 14.03
N HIS A 227 -8.70 -18.90 13.31
CA HIS A 227 -9.11 -18.88 11.91
C HIS A 227 -10.47 -18.20 11.71
N GLY A 228 -10.54 -17.32 10.71
CA GLY A 228 -11.72 -16.56 10.35
C GLY A 228 -12.08 -15.45 11.33
N GLN A 229 -11.20 -15.10 12.28
CA GLN A 229 -11.43 -14.07 13.29
C GLN A 229 -10.34 -13.01 13.25
N ALA A 230 -10.63 -11.85 13.86
CA ALA A 230 -9.62 -10.84 14.13
C ALA A 230 -8.53 -11.37 15.08
N VAL A 231 -7.34 -10.80 14.97
CA VAL A 231 -6.28 -10.99 15.97
C VAL A 231 -6.78 -10.45 17.30
N LYS A 232 -6.53 -11.17 18.38
CA LYS A 232 -6.85 -10.71 19.75
C LYS A 232 -5.58 -10.60 20.58
N VAL A 233 -5.48 -9.55 21.38
CA VAL A 233 -4.32 -9.27 22.23
C VAL A 233 -4.70 -9.03 23.68
N GLY A 234 -3.76 -9.30 24.58
CA GLY A 234 -3.93 -9.15 26.02
C GLY A 234 -4.84 -10.22 26.62
N GLU A 235 -4.97 -10.19 27.95
CA GLU A 235 -5.75 -11.17 28.69
C GLU A 235 -7.26 -11.02 28.48
N ALA A 236 -7.72 -9.78 28.27
CA ALA A 236 -9.10 -9.47 27.88
C ALA A 236 -9.45 -9.98 26.47
N GLU A 237 -8.47 -10.45 25.70
CA GLU A 237 -8.61 -10.86 24.30
C GLU A 237 -9.27 -9.77 23.44
N THR A 238 -8.83 -8.52 23.60
CA THR A 238 -9.29 -7.38 22.82
C THR A 238 -8.94 -7.59 21.36
N SER A 239 -9.93 -7.50 20.47
CA SER A 239 -9.70 -7.57 19.03
C SER A 239 -8.87 -6.38 18.56
N ILE A 240 -7.91 -6.64 17.67
CA ILE A 240 -7.31 -5.61 16.83
C ILE A 240 -8.23 -5.45 15.62
N ASP A 241 -8.84 -4.27 15.51
CA ASP A 241 -9.76 -3.95 14.43
C ASP A 241 -9.11 -4.13 13.06
N ASN A 242 -9.93 -4.54 12.10
CA ASN A 242 -9.57 -4.73 10.70
C ASN A 242 -8.35 -5.63 10.47
N THR A 243 -8.24 -6.66 11.30
CA THR A 243 -7.37 -7.82 11.08
C THR A 243 -8.19 -9.07 10.78
N LEU A 244 -7.65 -9.99 9.98
CA LEU A 244 -8.28 -11.29 9.73
C LEU A 244 -7.24 -12.40 9.67
N VAL A 245 -7.44 -13.42 10.49
CA VAL A 245 -6.56 -14.60 10.53
C VAL A 245 -7.10 -15.69 9.62
N ASN A 246 -6.27 -16.18 8.70
CA ASN A 246 -6.52 -17.38 7.92
C ASN A 246 -5.50 -18.47 8.30
N ILE A 247 -5.96 -19.71 8.46
CA ILE A 247 -5.12 -20.85 8.87
C ILE A 247 -5.50 -22.02 7.97
N VAL A 248 -4.53 -22.49 7.19
CA VAL A 248 -4.67 -23.67 6.35
C VAL A 248 -4.05 -24.87 7.06
N GLY A 249 -4.73 -26.01 7.04
CA GLY A 249 -4.31 -27.24 7.68
C GLY A 249 -5.49 -28.15 7.97
N ASP A 250 -5.31 -29.12 8.85
CA ASP A 250 -6.32 -30.09 9.27
C ASP A 250 -6.06 -30.54 10.73
N ALA A 251 -6.60 -31.70 11.13
CA ALA A 251 -6.36 -32.26 12.47
C ALA A 251 -4.91 -32.77 12.68
N GLY A 252 -4.19 -33.06 11.60
CA GLY A 252 -2.79 -33.48 11.59
C GLY A 252 -1.81 -32.31 11.78
N GLY A 253 -2.21 -31.08 11.42
CA GLY A 253 -1.45 -29.88 11.73
C GLY A 253 -1.79 -28.68 10.84
N ILE A 254 -1.13 -27.55 11.12
CA ILE A 254 -1.23 -26.33 10.31
C ILE A 254 -0.07 -26.26 9.30
N SER A 255 -0.36 -25.82 8.07
CA SER A 255 0.64 -25.61 7.01
C SER A 255 0.87 -24.14 6.71
N THR A 256 -0.15 -23.31 6.86
CA THR A 256 -0.07 -21.87 6.55
C THR A 256 -0.85 -21.07 7.57
N LEU A 257 -0.27 -19.95 7.98
CA LEU A 257 -0.92 -18.90 8.75
C LEU A 257 -0.79 -17.61 7.96
N THR A 258 -1.91 -16.93 7.71
CA THR A 258 -1.94 -15.60 7.10
C THR A 258 -2.71 -14.66 8.01
N ILE A 259 -2.20 -13.43 8.17
CA ILE A 259 -2.89 -12.35 8.87
C ILE A 259 -3.01 -11.19 7.90
N SER A 260 -4.24 -10.89 7.50
CA SER A 260 -4.58 -9.71 6.70
C SER A 260 -4.72 -8.51 7.62
N VAL A 261 -4.12 -7.38 7.26
CA VAL A 261 -4.14 -6.14 8.04
C VAL A 261 -4.59 -4.98 7.16
N ALA A 262 -5.64 -4.29 7.58
CA ALA A 262 -6.04 -2.98 7.05
C ALA A 262 -5.96 -1.91 8.16
N ALA A 263 -6.19 -0.64 7.83
CA ALA A 263 -6.21 0.41 8.85
C ALA A 263 -7.29 0.14 9.91
N GLN A 264 -7.03 0.48 11.16
CA GLN A 264 -7.87 0.09 12.30
C GLN A 264 -9.21 0.84 12.33
N ASP A 265 -9.26 2.06 11.81
CA ASP A 265 -10.45 2.88 11.69
C ASP A 265 -10.36 3.79 10.46
N SER A 266 -11.48 4.42 10.11
CA SER A 266 -11.58 5.31 8.94
C SER A 266 -11.12 6.74 9.19
N SER A 267 -10.67 7.08 10.41
CA SER A 267 -10.10 8.39 10.73
C SER A 267 -8.57 8.41 10.63
N GLY A 268 -7.98 7.23 10.42
CA GLY A 268 -6.55 6.98 10.26
C GLY A 268 -6.27 5.96 9.16
N ASP A 269 -7.12 5.88 8.14
CA ASP A 269 -6.96 4.96 7.00
C ASP A 269 -6.06 5.51 5.89
N TYR A 270 -5.15 6.41 6.26
CA TYR A 270 -4.16 6.98 5.35
C TYR A 270 -2.76 7.05 5.96
N ILE A 271 -1.75 7.09 5.08
CA ILE A 271 -0.37 7.44 5.44
C ILE A 271 -0.01 8.72 4.70
N ALA A 272 0.08 9.84 5.42
CA ALA A 272 0.50 11.12 4.87
C ALA A 272 1.99 11.11 4.51
N SER A 273 2.40 12.06 3.66
CA SER A 273 3.82 12.26 3.32
C SER A 273 4.65 12.54 4.57
N GLY A 274 5.69 11.73 4.80
CA GLY A 274 6.55 11.75 5.98
C GLY A 274 6.10 10.83 7.11
N GLU A 275 4.88 10.30 7.05
CA GLU A 275 4.30 9.47 8.11
C GLU A 275 4.49 7.97 7.89
N SER A 276 4.14 7.20 8.91
CA SER A 276 4.21 5.74 8.86
C SER A 276 3.13 5.05 9.67
N TYR A 277 2.63 3.94 9.15
CA TYR A 277 1.71 3.01 9.80
C TYR A 277 2.48 1.84 10.42
N THR A 278 2.50 1.74 11.75
CA THR A 278 3.16 0.64 12.46
C THR A 278 2.26 -0.58 12.48
N ASP A 279 2.83 -1.77 12.22
CA ASP A 279 2.06 -3.00 12.25
C ASP A 279 1.38 -3.21 13.62
N PRO A 280 0.04 -3.26 13.70
CA PRO A 280 -0.65 -3.29 14.99
C PRO A 280 -0.57 -4.67 15.66
N VAL A 281 -0.20 -5.72 14.91
CA VAL A 281 -0.20 -7.11 15.39
C VAL A 281 1.09 -7.44 16.14
N PHE A 282 2.24 -7.12 15.57
CA PHE A 282 3.56 -7.45 16.10
C PHE A 282 4.38 -6.21 16.48
N GLY A 283 4.11 -5.05 15.89
CA GLY A 283 4.83 -3.80 16.18
C GLY A 283 6.30 -3.78 15.75
N THR A 284 6.75 -4.78 14.98
CA THR A 284 8.18 -4.96 14.62
C THR A 284 8.58 -4.26 13.33
N PHE A 285 7.62 -3.82 12.52
CA PHE A 285 7.85 -3.06 11.31
C PHE A 285 6.74 -2.03 11.08
N LYS A 286 6.95 -1.18 10.07
CA LYS A 286 6.01 -0.15 9.66
C LYS A 286 6.01 0.02 8.14
N VAL A 287 4.88 0.45 7.59
CA VAL A 287 4.75 0.94 6.22
C VAL A 287 4.92 2.45 6.26
N ALA A 288 5.83 3.02 5.49
CA ALA A 288 6.11 4.46 5.50
C ALA A 288 5.91 5.06 4.12
N PHE A 289 5.30 6.24 4.08
CA PHE A 289 5.23 7.04 2.86
C PHE A 289 6.12 8.27 3.04
N ASN A 290 7.35 8.21 2.53
CA ASN A 290 8.33 9.28 2.70
C ASN A 290 8.05 10.52 1.83
N GLY A 291 6.96 10.52 1.06
CA GLY A 291 6.59 11.57 0.13
C GLY A 291 6.99 11.30 -1.31
N LEU A 292 6.78 12.30 -2.17
CA LEU A 292 7.14 12.23 -3.59
C LEU A 292 8.62 12.55 -3.81
N THR A 293 9.21 11.91 -4.81
CA THR A 293 10.57 12.23 -5.28
C THR A 293 10.54 12.51 -6.78
N PRO A 294 10.86 13.75 -7.23
CA PRO A 294 11.10 14.94 -6.41
C PRO A 294 9.84 15.38 -5.63
N ALA A 295 10.00 16.17 -4.56
CA ALA A 295 8.88 16.68 -3.76
C ALA A 295 7.91 17.54 -4.61
N LEU A 296 6.66 17.72 -4.17
CA LEU A 296 5.62 18.44 -4.94
C LEU A 296 6.01 19.88 -5.28
N ASP A 297 6.71 20.55 -4.37
CA ASP A 297 7.20 21.93 -4.44
C ASP A 297 8.67 22.01 -4.91
N SER A 298 9.25 20.89 -5.35
CA SER A 298 10.63 20.85 -5.82
C SER A 298 10.78 21.68 -7.11
N ALA A 299 11.83 22.49 -7.15
CA ALA A 299 12.25 23.22 -8.34
C ALA A 299 12.73 22.31 -9.49
N ASP A 300 12.97 21.02 -9.22
CA ASP A 300 13.33 20.02 -10.24
C ASP A 300 12.10 19.48 -10.99
N ARG A 301 10.88 19.86 -10.58
CA ARG A 301 9.65 19.52 -11.30
C ARG A 301 9.38 20.50 -12.43
N ASP A 302 8.81 19.98 -13.51
CA ASP A 302 8.23 20.80 -14.56
C ASP A 302 7.06 21.61 -14.01
N VAL A 303 6.98 22.87 -14.44
CA VAL A 303 5.95 23.81 -14.01
C VAL A 303 5.02 24.11 -15.18
N ILE A 304 3.73 23.84 -14.98
CA ILE A 304 2.66 24.31 -15.85
C ILE A 304 1.94 25.43 -15.10
N THR A 305 2.06 26.66 -15.58
CA THR A 305 1.43 27.84 -14.97
C THR A 305 0.18 28.21 -15.73
N ILE A 306 -0.96 28.30 -15.04
CA ILE A 306 -2.19 28.90 -15.56
C ILE A 306 -2.32 30.29 -14.96
N ASP A 307 -2.50 31.30 -15.79
CA ASP A 307 -2.60 32.70 -15.37
C ASP A 307 -3.70 33.45 -16.15
N ASN A 308 -4.07 34.65 -15.72
CA ASN A 308 -5.00 35.50 -16.46
C ASN A 308 -4.29 36.27 -17.59
N SER A 309 -4.97 36.41 -18.73
CA SER A 309 -4.58 37.29 -19.84
C SER A 309 -5.52 38.47 -19.92
N GLY A 310 -5.12 39.60 -19.31
CA GLY A 310 -6.01 40.76 -19.16
C GLY A 310 -7.26 40.41 -18.36
N ASN A 311 -8.42 40.91 -18.80
CA ASN A 311 -9.70 40.73 -18.10
C ASN A 311 -10.52 39.53 -18.57
N THR A 312 -10.20 38.98 -19.75
CA THR A 312 -11.07 37.99 -20.41
C THR A 312 -10.35 36.70 -20.78
N GLY A 313 -9.03 36.66 -20.89
CA GLY A 313 -8.31 35.46 -21.29
C GLY A 313 -7.70 34.67 -20.12
N ALA A 314 -7.35 33.42 -20.38
CA ALA A 314 -6.49 32.59 -19.55
C ALA A 314 -5.30 32.10 -20.39
N THR A 315 -4.10 32.19 -19.84
CA THR A 315 -2.87 31.67 -20.43
C THR A 315 -2.47 30.37 -19.75
N VAL A 316 -1.80 29.51 -20.51
CA VAL A 316 -1.02 28.39 -20.00
C VAL A 316 0.43 28.59 -20.43
N LYS A 317 1.37 28.46 -19.49
CA LYS A 317 2.80 28.51 -19.74
C LYS A 317 3.42 27.18 -19.33
N PHE A 318 4.12 26.53 -20.24
CA PHE A 318 4.86 25.30 -19.98
C PHE A 318 6.03 25.12 -20.95
N THR A 319 6.90 24.17 -20.62
CA THR A 319 8.03 23.76 -21.47
C THR A 319 7.68 22.43 -22.15
N ASP A 320 7.84 22.34 -23.47
CA ASP A 320 7.63 21.08 -24.19
C ASP A 320 8.78 20.08 -23.99
N TYR A 321 8.61 18.85 -24.45
CA TYR A 321 9.63 17.78 -24.34
C TYR A 321 10.96 18.12 -25.04
N ARG A 322 10.96 19.13 -25.93
CA ARG A 322 12.14 19.62 -26.66
C ARG A 322 12.85 20.77 -25.92
N GLY A 323 12.32 21.20 -24.78
CA GLY A 323 12.88 22.29 -23.96
C GLY A 323 12.41 23.69 -24.37
N ASN A 324 11.40 23.83 -25.24
CA ASN A 324 10.85 25.13 -25.64
C ASN A 324 9.78 25.56 -24.65
N GLU A 325 10.00 26.69 -23.98
CA GLU A 325 9.02 27.30 -23.08
C GLU A 325 8.13 28.28 -23.86
N LYS A 326 6.80 28.17 -23.74
CA LYS A 326 5.88 29.14 -24.35
C LYS A 326 4.67 29.41 -23.48
N THR A 327 4.18 30.64 -23.56
CA THR A 327 2.90 31.07 -22.99
C THR A 327 1.86 31.17 -24.09
N VAL A 328 0.74 30.47 -23.92
CA VAL A 328 -0.33 30.35 -24.91
C VAL A 328 -1.65 30.76 -24.26
N THR A 329 -2.37 31.72 -24.86
CA THR A 329 -3.75 32.03 -24.45
C THR A 329 -4.69 30.97 -25.01
N PHE A 330 -5.32 30.18 -24.13
CA PHE A 330 -6.07 28.99 -24.54
C PHE A 330 -7.58 29.08 -24.24
N ALA A 331 -7.99 29.92 -23.30
CA ALA A 331 -9.40 30.05 -22.94
C ALA A 331 -9.79 31.52 -22.73
N TYR A 332 -11.08 31.79 -22.92
CA TYR A 332 -11.66 33.12 -22.74
C TYR A 332 -12.96 33.04 -21.96
N THR A 333 -13.19 34.00 -21.07
CA THR A 333 -14.47 34.26 -20.42
C THR A 333 -15.32 35.12 -21.35
N GLY A 334 -16.59 34.74 -21.52
CA GLY A 334 -17.56 35.53 -22.29
C GLY A 334 -17.79 36.92 -21.68
N THR A 335 -18.09 37.91 -22.52
CA THR A 335 -18.22 39.33 -22.12
C THR A 335 -19.49 39.67 -21.32
N THR A 336 -20.36 38.68 -21.06
CA THR A 336 -21.71 38.89 -20.50
C THR A 336 -21.92 38.34 -19.08
N SER A 337 -20.92 37.68 -18.49
CA SER A 337 -21.02 37.08 -17.15
C SER A 337 -20.25 37.89 -16.10
N SER A 338 -20.85 38.12 -14.93
CA SER A 338 -20.18 38.66 -13.74
C SER A 338 -19.34 37.62 -12.99
N THR A 339 -19.34 36.37 -13.45
CA THR A 339 -18.56 35.26 -12.90
C THR A 339 -17.46 34.87 -13.90
N TRP A 340 -16.20 34.84 -13.45
CA TRP A 340 -15.07 34.33 -14.22
C TRP A 340 -15.28 32.84 -14.50
N GLY A 341 -15.38 32.49 -15.78
CA GLY A 341 -15.72 31.15 -16.26
C GLY A 341 -15.12 30.94 -17.64
N PRO A 342 -13.78 30.85 -17.74
CA PRO A 342 -13.11 30.70 -19.02
C PRO A 342 -13.53 29.38 -19.65
N THR A 343 -13.94 29.44 -20.91
CA THR A 343 -14.23 28.28 -21.74
C THR A 343 -13.22 28.27 -22.87
N LEU A 344 -12.87 27.07 -23.33
CA LEU A 344 -12.08 26.92 -24.55
C LEU A 344 -12.81 27.68 -25.66
N ASN A 345 -12.20 28.78 -26.09
CA ASN A 345 -12.66 29.62 -27.18
C ASN A 345 -14.17 30.01 -27.21
N SER A 346 -14.70 30.75 -26.22
CA SER A 346 -16.06 31.31 -26.33
C SER A 346 -16.17 32.66 -27.05
N SER A 347 -15.06 33.37 -27.29
CA SER A 347 -15.11 34.77 -27.76
C SER A 347 -13.92 35.23 -28.60
N SER A 348 -12.98 34.34 -28.95
CA SER A 348 -11.78 34.72 -29.71
C SER A 348 -11.93 34.38 -31.19
N THR A 349 -11.15 35.06 -32.04
CA THR A 349 -11.12 34.83 -33.49
C THR A 349 -10.41 33.54 -33.90
N ARG A 350 -9.91 32.73 -32.94
CA ARG A 350 -9.14 31.49 -33.19
C ARG A 350 -9.55 30.38 -32.20
N ALA A 351 -9.96 29.23 -32.70
CA ALA A 351 -10.41 28.09 -31.89
C ALA A 351 -9.28 27.14 -31.51
N TYR A 352 -9.43 26.42 -30.39
CA TYR A 352 -8.62 25.23 -30.08
C TYR A 352 -9.48 23.98 -30.30
N HIS A 353 -9.03 23.11 -31.17
CA HIS A 353 -9.66 21.83 -31.49
C HIS A 353 -8.89 20.71 -30.79
N VAL A 354 -9.55 20.09 -29.82
CA VAL A 354 -8.99 19.01 -28.98
C VAL A 354 -9.68 17.66 -29.22
N VAL A 355 -10.63 17.62 -30.17
CA VAL A 355 -11.37 16.42 -30.55
C VAL A 355 -11.10 16.11 -32.02
N GLU A 356 -10.83 14.84 -32.31
CA GLU A 356 -10.62 14.37 -33.67
C GLU A 356 -11.82 14.64 -34.57
N GLY A 357 -11.54 14.98 -35.83
CA GLY A 357 -12.56 15.15 -36.86
C GLY A 357 -13.36 16.46 -36.79
N GLU A 358 -13.10 17.33 -35.81
CA GLU A 358 -13.67 18.68 -35.79
C GLU A 358 -13.21 19.50 -37.00
N ALA A 359 -14.07 20.42 -37.45
CA ALA A 359 -13.75 21.34 -38.52
C ALA A 359 -12.83 22.47 -38.00
N VAL A 360 -11.56 22.42 -38.39
CA VAL A 360 -10.51 23.39 -38.05
C VAL A 360 -10.40 24.42 -39.18
N ASN A 361 -10.64 25.70 -38.89
CA ASN A 361 -10.48 26.77 -39.88
C ASN A 361 -9.03 27.26 -39.93
N GLU A 362 -8.69 27.97 -41.00
CA GLU A 362 -7.43 28.71 -41.06
C GLU A 362 -7.33 29.69 -39.87
N ASN A 363 -6.16 29.75 -39.24
CA ASN A 363 -5.83 30.42 -37.98
C ASN A 363 -6.34 29.75 -36.70
N ASP A 364 -7.11 28.66 -36.79
CA ASP A 364 -7.45 27.85 -35.62
C ASP A 364 -6.26 26.95 -35.22
N TYR A 365 -6.27 26.53 -33.97
CA TYR A 365 -5.30 25.62 -33.37
C TYR A 365 -5.88 24.20 -33.28
N VAL A 366 -5.04 23.20 -33.53
CA VAL A 366 -5.37 21.78 -33.38
C VAL A 366 -4.34 21.09 -32.51
N LEU A 367 -4.81 20.27 -31.57
CA LEU A 367 -3.97 19.36 -30.81
C LEU A 367 -3.86 18.04 -31.57
N LEU A 368 -2.65 17.66 -31.97
CA LEU A 368 -2.36 16.36 -32.56
C LEU A 368 -1.66 15.49 -31.51
N THR A 369 -2.29 14.39 -31.09
CA THR A 369 -1.78 13.52 -30.01
C THR A 369 -1.88 12.04 -30.40
N PRO A 370 -0.83 11.45 -31.01
CA PRO A 370 -0.94 10.17 -31.72
C PRO A 370 -1.33 8.99 -30.80
N GLN A 371 -1.07 9.12 -29.49
CA GLN A 371 -1.64 8.29 -28.44
C GLN A 371 -1.66 9.08 -27.12
N GLN A 372 -2.48 8.64 -26.17
CA GLN A 372 -2.46 9.18 -24.81
C GLN A 372 -1.03 9.08 -24.23
N GLU A 373 -0.58 10.15 -23.54
CA GLU A 373 0.76 10.25 -22.95
C GLU A 373 1.93 10.22 -23.96
N SER A 374 1.66 10.44 -25.25
CA SER A 374 2.72 10.52 -26.27
C SER A 374 3.58 11.77 -26.10
N GLU A 375 4.90 11.59 -26.09
CA GLU A 375 5.89 12.69 -26.19
C GLU A 375 5.81 13.45 -27.52
N PHE A 376 5.26 12.82 -28.57
CA PHE A 376 5.11 13.40 -29.91
C PHE A 376 3.82 14.19 -30.09
N SER A 377 3.28 14.75 -29.02
CA SER A 377 2.07 15.57 -29.07
C SER A 377 2.40 17.02 -29.41
N HIS A 378 1.65 17.63 -30.32
CA HIS A 378 1.89 19.01 -30.78
C HIS A 378 0.61 19.83 -30.77
N ILE A 379 0.77 21.12 -30.47
CA ILE A 379 -0.24 22.15 -30.76
C ILE A 379 0.20 22.84 -32.04
N PHE A 380 -0.63 22.78 -33.09
CA PHE A 380 -0.38 23.45 -34.37
C PHE A 380 -1.43 24.53 -34.64
N GLU A 381 -1.05 25.64 -35.23
CA GLU A 381 -1.95 26.54 -35.96
C GLU A 381 -2.09 26.04 -37.40
N LEU A 382 -3.33 25.93 -37.89
CA LEU A 382 -3.60 25.77 -39.32
C LEU A 382 -3.37 27.12 -40.01
N ALA A 383 -2.11 27.38 -40.37
CA ALA A 383 -1.65 28.71 -40.79
C ALA A 383 -2.09 29.12 -42.21
N ASP A 384 -2.35 28.14 -43.09
CA ASP A 384 -2.79 28.38 -44.46
C ASP A 384 -3.55 27.15 -44.99
N VAL A 385 -4.61 27.41 -45.76
CA VAL A 385 -5.32 26.39 -46.55
C VAL A 385 -5.43 26.89 -47.98
N SER A 386 -4.66 26.29 -48.89
CA SER A 386 -4.53 26.80 -50.26
C SER A 386 -4.97 25.79 -51.31
N SER A 387 -5.68 26.30 -52.32
CA SER A 387 -5.92 25.63 -53.60
C SER A 387 -6.57 24.24 -53.52
N VAL A 388 -7.34 23.97 -52.46
CA VAL A 388 -7.97 22.66 -52.23
C VAL A 388 -8.86 22.25 -53.40
N GLY A 389 -8.76 20.99 -53.84
CA GLY A 389 -9.44 20.50 -55.05
C GLY A 389 -8.62 20.61 -56.34
N THR A 390 -7.39 21.14 -56.27
CA THR A 390 -6.48 21.27 -57.42
C THR A 390 -5.13 20.60 -57.14
N SER A 391 -4.32 20.36 -58.18
CA SER A 391 -3.02 19.69 -58.04
C SER A 391 -1.99 20.44 -57.18
N SER A 392 -2.23 21.71 -56.85
CA SER A 392 -1.40 22.52 -55.96
C SER A 392 -1.98 22.65 -54.55
N ALA A 393 -2.98 21.85 -54.19
CA ALA A 393 -3.61 21.90 -52.87
C ALA A 393 -2.60 21.62 -51.75
N SER A 394 -2.59 22.49 -50.74
CA SER A 394 -1.73 22.32 -49.57
C SER A 394 -2.33 22.98 -48.33
N ILE A 395 -1.90 22.51 -47.17
CA ILE A 395 -2.09 23.21 -45.91
C ILE A 395 -0.74 23.50 -45.26
N GLN A 396 -0.68 24.51 -44.41
CA GLN A 396 0.47 24.80 -43.57
C GLN A 396 0.11 24.64 -42.10
N LEU A 397 0.91 23.85 -41.38
CA LEU A 397 0.80 23.64 -39.95
C LEU A 397 1.97 24.32 -39.27
N LYS A 398 1.70 25.34 -38.45
CA LYS A 398 2.73 26.06 -37.69
C LYS A 398 2.76 25.55 -36.24
N ASP A 399 3.85 24.92 -35.84
CA ASP A 399 4.04 24.40 -34.47
C ASP A 399 4.08 25.59 -33.52
N ILE A 400 3.18 25.61 -32.53
CA ILE A 400 3.07 26.74 -31.63
C ILE A 400 4.32 26.89 -30.79
N PHE A 401 5.02 25.83 -30.39
CA PHE A 401 6.17 25.93 -29.51
C PHE A 401 7.43 26.42 -30.22
N THR A 402 7.63 26.00 -31.46
CA THR A 402 8.86 26.27 -32.22
C THR A 402 8.71 27.37 -33.28
N ASP A 403 7.49 27.79 -33.59
CA ASP A 403 7.14 28.65 -34.73
C ASP A 403 7.53 28.08 -36.11
N SER A 404 7.99 26.82 -36.16
CA SER A 404 8.32 26.12 -37.40
C SER A 404 7.04 25.78 -38.17
N THR A 405 7.11 25.84 -39.49
CA THR A 405 5.96 25.57 -40.36
C THR A 405 6.21 24.34 -41.22
N THR A 406 5.25 23.42 -41.22
CA THR A 406 5.24 22.21 -42.06
C THR A 406 4.17 22.36 -43.13
N THR A 407 4.55 22.21 -44.39
CA THR A 407 3.60 22.19 -45.52
C THR A 407 3.19 20.75 -45.82
N VAL A 408 1.88 20.49 -45.83
CA VAL A 408 1.30 19.20 -46.23
C VAL A 408 0.58 19.38 -47.56
N TYR A 409 1.08 18.72 -48.60
CA TYR A 409 0.45 18.73 -49.93
C TYR A 409 -0.69 17.71 -50.01
N LEU A 410 -1.91 18.19 -50.25
CA LEU A 410 -3.11 17.36 -50.37
C LEU A 410 -3.11 16.72 -51.76
N THR A 411 -2.82 15.42 -51.79
CA THR A 411 -2.61 14.67 -53.04
C THR A 411 -3.58 13.51 -53.20
N ASP A 412 -4.38 13.22 -52.18
CA ASP A 412 -5.34 12.13 -52.14
C ASP A 412 -6.76 12.66 -52.34
N SER A 413 -7.71 11.76 -52.68
CA SER A 413 -9.16 12.00 -52.84
C SER A 413 -9.52 13.36 -53.46
N GLY A 414 -9.14 13.57 -54.73
CA GLY A 414 -9.47 14.81 -55.46
C GLY A 414 -8.72 16.04 -54.95
N TYR A 415 -7.54 15.87 -54.36
CA TYR A 415 -6.73 16.92 -53.75
C TYR A 415 -7.39 17.58 -52.53
N GLY A 416 -8.14 16.77 -51.78
CA GLY A 416 -8.87 17.17 -50.57
C GLY A 416 -8.35 16.52 -49.30
N SER A 417 -7.51 15.49 -49.39
CA SER A 417 -7.00 14.78 -48.20
C SER A 417 -5.54 14.36 -48.33
N LYS A 418 -4.95 13.99 -47.19
CA LYS A 418 -3.62 13.41 -47.13
C LYS A 418 -3.40 12.57 -45.88
N THR A 419 -2.68 11.46 -46.04
CA THR A 419 -1.90 10.84 -44.95
C THR A 419 -0.52 11.48 -44.89
N PHE A 420 -0.13 12.00 -43.73
CA PHE A 420 1.15 12.69 -43.53
C PHE A 420 1.82 12.25 -42.22
N TYR A 421 3.09 12.63 -42.04
CA TYR A 421 3.90 12.18 -40.92
C TYR A 421 4.58 13.34 -40.23
N ILE A 422 4.53 13.36 -38.90
CA ILE A 422 5.26 14.29 -38.03
C ILE A 422 5.93 13.44 -36.95
N ASP A 423 7.24 13.61 -36.75
CA ASP A 423 8.04 12.86 -35.77
C ASP A 423 7.90 11.32 -35.88
N GLY A 424 7.75 10.82 -37.11
CA GLY A 424 7.55 9.40 -37.39
C GLY A 424 6.13 8.89 -37.08
N GLN A 425 5.24 9.75 -36.58
CA GLN A 425 3.85 9.44 -36.27
C GLN A 425 2.95 9.74 -37.45
N THR A 426 1.92 8.92 -37.63
CA THR A 426 1.00 9.02 -38.78
C THR A 426 -0.22 9.84 -38.41
N TYR A 427 -0.57 10.79 -39.28
CA TYR A 427 -1.74 11.65 -39.16
C TYR A 427 -2.51 11.69 -40.46
N TYR A 428 -3.79 11.99 -40.35
CA TYR A 428 -4.69 12.09 -41.48
C TYR A 428 -5.36 13.45 -41.46
N VAL A 429 -5.46 14.06 -42.64
CA VAL A 429 -6.19 15.31 -42.82
C VAL A 429 -7.11 15.21 -44.01
N LYS A 430 -8.30 15.77 -43.90
CA LYS A 430 -9.25 15.88 -45.02
C LYS A 430 -10.01 17.19 -44.97
N ASN A 431 -10.34 17.74 -46.13
CA ASN A 431 -11.26 18.85 -46.24
C ASN A 431 -12.66 18.38 -45.80
N THR A 432 -13.32 19.17 -44.96
CA THR A 432 -14.67 18.91 -44.45
C THR A 432 -15.77 19.28 -45.44
N THR A 433 -15.43 19.96 -46.54
CA THR A 433 -16.36 20.44 -47.56
C THR A 433 -15.76 20.27 -48.96
N SER A 434 -16.51 20.62 -50.00
CA SER A 434 -16.05 20.56 -51.40
C SER A 434 -15.57 21.90 -51.97
N SER A 435 -15.40 22.96 -51.16
CA SER A 435 -14.96 24.28 -51.63
C SER A 435 -13.46 24.54 -51.44
N THR A 436 -12.96 25.57 -52.12
CA THR A 436 -11.60 26.12 -51.95
C THR A 436 -11.56 27.01 -50.70
N ASN A 437 -10.54 26.89 -49.85
CA ASN A 437 -10.35 27.57 -48.55
C ASN A 437 -11.28 27.09 -47.42
N SER A 438 -11.40 25.77 -47.33
CA SER A 438 -12.37 25.12 -46.45
C SER A 438 -11.74 24.57 -45.17
N PRO A 439 -12.55 24.37 -44.11
CA PRO A 439 -12.06 23.81 -42.86
C PRO A 439 -11.51 22.38 -43.07
N MET A 440 -10.46 22.05 -42.35
CA MET A 440 -9.82 20.74 -42.38
C MET A 440 -10.22 19.94 -41.13
N ALA A 441 -10.33 18.63 -41.27
CA ALA A 441 -10.51 17.71 -40.15
C ALA A 441 -9.28 16.83 -40.02
N PHE A 442 -8.78 16.71 -38.79
CA PHE A 442 -7.58 15.94 -38.46
C PHE A 442 -7.95 14.68 -37.67
N TYR A 443 -7.24 13.59 -37.93
CA TYR A 443 -7.38 12.31 -37.23
C TYR A 443 -6.00 11.70 -36.96
N TRP A 444 -5.90 10.92 -35.90
CA TRP A 444 -4.68 10.30 -35.42
C TRP A 444 -4.96 8.98 -34.68
N GLY A 445 -3.90 8.28 -34.29
CA GLY A 445 -4.03 7.03 -33.53
C GLY A 445 -4.47 5.81 -34.33
N SER A 446 -4.65 4.70 -33.61
CA SER A 446 -4.88 3.38 -34.20
C SER A 446 -6.27 3.26 -34.81
N GLY A 447 -6.35 2.90 -36.09
CA GLY A 447 -7.60 2.73 -36.83
C GLY A 447 -8.18 4.00 -37.46
N ALA A 448 -7.57 5.16 -37.22
CA ALA A 448 -7.91 6.39 -37.91
C ALA A 448 -7.56 6.33 -39.40
N ASN A 449 -8.34 7.05 -40.21
CA ASN A 449 -8.09 7.23 -41.63
C ASN A 449 -8.67 8.58 -42.09
N ALA A 450 -8.24 9.03 -43.27
CA ALA A 450 -8.71 10.28 -43.86
C ALA A 450 -10.13 10.20 -44.46
N GLY A 451 -10.89 9.11 -44.22
CA GLY A 451 -12.15 8.82 -44.91
C GLY A 451 -11.93 8.25 -46.29
#